data_AF-A0A7W6FZ84-F1
#
_entry.id   AF-A0A7W6FZ84-F1
#
_cell.length_a   1.000
_cell.length_b   1.000
_cell.length_c   1.000
_cell.angle_alpha   90.00
_cell.angle_beta   90.00
_cell.angle_gamma   90.00
#
_symmetry.space_group_name_H-M   'P 1'
#
loop_
_entity.id
_entity.type
_entity.pdbx_description
1 polymer ?
#
loop_
_entity_poly.entity_id
_entity_poly.type
_entity_poly.pdbx_seq_one_letter_code
_entity_poly.pdbx_strand_id
1 'polypeptide(L)' 'MTREFLLRRIDRCYLVAAGARRADKRTLHLELARYYRKVLNAVADSPPVESRYAAA' A
#
# COMPACT_ATOMS: atom_id res chain seq x y z
N MET A 1 8.98 2.53 -5.23
CA MET A 1 8.19 1.72 -4.26
C MET A 1 7.58 0.55 -5.02
N THR A 2 7.77 -0.69 -4.59
CA THR A 2 7.29 -1.87 -5.34
C THR A 2 5.86 -2.26 -4.95
N ARG A 3 5.14 -2.94 -5.86
CA ARG A 3 3.78 -3.46 -5.64
C ARG A 3 3.69 -4.34 -4.37
N GLU A 4 4.65 -5.22 -4.18
CA GLU A 4 4.72 -6.11 -3.02
C GLU A 4 4.89 -5.35 -1.70
N PHE A 5 5.68 -4.29 -1.70
CA PHE A 5 5.86 -3.47 -0.50
C PHE A 5 4.52 -2.88 -0.04
N LEU A 6 3.75 -2.34 -0.98
CA LEU A 6 2.41 -1.80 -0.70
C LEU A 6 1.45 -2.87 -0.17
N LEU A 7 1.44 -4.05 -0.79
CA LEU A 7 0.59 -5.16 -0.32
C LEU A 7 0.93 -5.55 1.13
N ARG A 8 2.22 -5.75 1.45
CA ARG A 8 2.65 -6.06 2.83
C ARG A 8 2.28 -4.95 3.82
N ARG A 9 2.29 -3.68 3.39
CA ARG A 9 1.87 -2.54 4.23
C ARG A 9 0.36 -2.55 4.47
N ILE A 10 -0.44 -2.85 3.45
CA ILE A 10 -1.90 -2.99 3.57
C ILE A 10 -2.24 -4.11 4.57
N ASP A 11 -1.64 -5.29 4.41
CA ASP A 11 -1.89 -6.44 5.29
C ASP A 11 -1.52 -6.12 6.75
N ARG A 12 -0.37 -5.47 6.97
CA ARG A 12 0.05 -5.04 8.30
C ARG A 12 -0.94 -4.06 8.92
N CYS A 13 -1.52 -3.14 8.15
CA CYS A 13 -2.54 -2.22 8.68
C CYS A 13 -3.78 -2.98 9.17
N TYR A 14 -4.26 -3.97 8.40
CA TYR A 14 -5.39 -4.79 8.81
C TYR A 14 -5.08 -5.62 10.06
N LEU A 15 -3.89 -6.23 10.14
CA LEU A 15 -3.47 -6.97 11.32
C LEU A 15 -3.45 -6.09 12.58
N VAL A 16 -2.89 -4.89 12.49
CA VAL A 16 -2.86 -3.96 13.64
C VAL A 16 -4.27 -3.47 13.99
N ALA A 17 -5.12 -3.19 12.99
CA ALA A 17 -6.50 -2.79 13.23
C ALA A 17 -7.31 -3.90 13.93
N ALA A 18 -7.11 -5.17 13.54
CA ALA A 18 -7.77 -6.31 14.16
C ALA A 18 -7.34 -6.51 15.63
N GLY A 19 -6.07 -6.24 15.96
CA GLY A 19 -5.56 -6.30 17.33
C GLY A 19 -5.72 -5.02 18.16
N ALA A 20 -6.29 -3.95 17.59
CA ALA A 20 -6.37 -2.65 18.26
C ALA A 20 -7.51 -2.65 19.30
N ARG A 21 -7.15 -2.46 20.58
CA ARG A 21 -8.13 -2.30 21.68
C ARG A 21 -8.88 -0.97 21.64
N ARG A 22 -8.27 0.08 21.07
CA ARG A 22 -8.86 1.42 20.97
C ARG A 22 -9.43 1.66 19.57
N ALA A 23 -10.65 2.19 19.52
CA ALA A 23 -11.35 2.52 18.28
C ALA A 23 -10.55 3.49 17.39
N ASP A 24 -9.96 4.53 17.97
CA ASP A 24 -9.17 5.54 17.23
C ASP A 24 -8.01 4.91 16.47
N LYS A 25 -7.27 4.01 17.15
CA LYS A 25 -6.13 3.30 16.55
C LYS A 25 -6.59 2.35 15.46
N ARG A 26 -7.73 1.68 15.65
CA ARG A 26 -8.34 0.84 14.60
C ARG A 26 -8.68 1.68 13.37
N THR A 27 -9.37 2.80 13.56
CA THR A 27 -9.78 3.71 12.47
C THR A 27 -8.56 4.22 11.71
N LEU A 28 -7.54 4.72 12.41
CA LEU A 28 -6.30 5.20 11.80
C LEU A 28 -5.66 4.16 10.87
N HIS A 29 -5.54 2.91 11.32
CA HIS A 29 -4.94 1.87 10.49
C HIS A 29 -5.83 1.45 9.32
N LEU A 30 -7.15 1.47 9.46
CA LEU A 30 -8.07 1.23 8.34
C LEU A 30 -7.98 2.34 7.28
N GLU A 31 -7.84 3.60 7.70
CA GLU A 31 -7.62 4.73 6.78
C GLU A 31 -6.29 4.62 6.05
N LEU A 32 -5.21 4.24 6.76
CA LEU A 32 -3.91 3.97 6.14
C LEU A 32 -3.98 2.83 5.12
N ALA A 33 -4.69 1.73 5.42
CA ALA A 33 -4.89 0.64 4.48
C ALA A 33 -5.60 1.12 3.19
N ARG A 34 -6.64 1.97 3.34
CA ARG A 34 -7.35 2.58 2.21
C ARG A 34 -6.44 3.49 1.39
N TYR A 35 -5.61 4.30 2.05
CA TYR A 35 -4.63 5.15 1.38
C TYR A 35 -3.64 4.31 0.55
N TYR A 36 -3.02 3.29 1.15
CA TYR A 36 -2.09 2.42 0.43
C TYR A 36 -2.76 1.67 -0.73
N ARG A 37 -4.04 1.29 -0.62
CA ARG A 37 -4.79 0.70 -1.72
C ARG A 37 -4.95 1.69 -2.89
N LYS A 38 -5.23 2.97 -2.63
CA LYS A 38 -5.28 4.00 -3.68
C LYS A 38 -3.94 4.14 -4.39
N VAL A 39 -2.85 4.19 -3.62
CA VAL A 39 -1.48 4.27 -4.18
C VAL A 39 -1.15 3.02 -4.99
N LEU A 40 -1.53 1.83 -4.52
CA LEU A 40 -1.32 0.58 -5.23
C LEU A 40 -2.01 0.57 -6.60
N ASN A 41 -3.25 1.03 -6.66
CA ASN A 41 -4.01 1.11 -7.91
C ASN A 41 -3.36 2.14 -8.86
N ALA A 42 -3.00 3.33 -8.36
CA ALA A 42 -2.32 4.35 -9.16
C ALA A 42 -0.98 3.87 -9.74
N VAL A 43 -0.23 3.04 -9.01
CA VAL A 43 1.01 2.43 -9.49
C VAL A 43 0.75 1.30 -10.49
N ALA A 44 -0.34 0.54 -10.32
CA ALA A 44 -0.73 -0.53 -11.24
C ALA A 44 -1.26 0.01 -12.59
N ASP A 45 -1.92 1.16 -12.56
CA ASP A 45 -2.45 1.83 -13.75
C ASP A 45 -1.38 2.66 -14.49
N SER A 46 -0.18 2.81 -13.90
CA SER A 46 0.95 3.43 -14.56
C SER A 46 1.56 2.41 -15.54
N PRO A 47 1.63 2.72 -16.84
CA PRO A 47 2.29 1.84 -17.79
C PRO A 47 3.72 1.60 -17.31
N PRO A 48 4.28 0.38 -17.47
CA PRO A 48 5.67 0.15 -17.13
C PRO A 48 6.50 1.17 -17.90
N VAL A 49 7.18 2.05 -17.17
CA VAL A 49 8.24 2.88 -17.77
C VAL A 49 9.26 1.87 -18.26
N GLU A 50 9.21 1.56 -19.55
CA GLU A 50 10.26 0.80 -20.22
C GLU A 50 11.59 1.43 -19.83
N SER A 51 12.42 0.57 -19.23
CA SER A 51 13.74 0.89 -18.73
C SER A 51 14.52 1.64 -19.81
N ARG A 52 14.63 2.97 -19.68
CA ARG A 52 15.45 3.85 -20.54
C ARG A 52 16.96 3.61 -20.42
N TYR A 53 17.37 2.45 -19.90
CA TYR A 53 18.77 2.07 -19.66
C TYR A 53 19.20 0.80 -20.39
N ALA A 54 18.43 0.32 -21.38
CA ALA A 54 18.80 -0.85 -22.19
C ALA A 54 19.41 -0.48 -23.57
N ALA A 55 20.16 0.62 -23.65
CA ALA A 55 20.98 0.94 -24.82
C ALA A 55 22.18 1.80 -24.41
N ALA A 56 23.26 1.14 -23.99
CA ALA A 56 24.62 1.69 -23.92
C ALA A 56 25.59 0.60 -24.36
#